data_AF-A0A929FV60-F1
#
_entry.id   AF-A0A929FV60-F1
#
_cell.length_a   1.000
_cell.length_b   1.000
_cell.length_c   1.000
_cell.angle_alpha   90.00
_cell.angle_beta   90.00
_cell.angle_gamma   90.00
#
_symmetry.space_group_name_H-M   'P 1'
#
loop_
_entity.id
_entity.type
_entity.pdbx_description
1 polymer ?
#
loop_
_entity_poly.entity_id
_entity_poly.type
_entity_poly.pdbx_seq_one_letter_code
_entity_poly.pdbx_strand_id
1 'polypeptide(L)'
;MFSLSIPDFPNVSLVAFYGDKPFRLAASIAQLQTYLSESTILRHKFTSYQLGQVHGTIVGCEGLKTERGVMSKWFWEGRKKIRYIDLSGFLNYLLDSDHLPMNIRFGGYDPSIDYNYLSRDRHPYQRSFQLQPSGEQTLLAVLIGWPCWEDFISLDLDYLRRDAQKFNLLHKYHILSEQVDNDFYMRLGVIEGKLSPEAIATLEKEIGEMLRAKSFFDVTIKPENLAFARYQELSLPLETTTILPLIQATSGKLEALYSIQLEPL
;
A
#
# COMPACT_ATOMS: atom_id res chain seq x y z
N MET A 1 -22.22 -12.69 24.62
CA MET A 1 -21.38 -13.17 23.50
C MET A 1 -20.43 -12.03 23.19
N PHE A 2 -19.17 -12.09 23.63
CA PHE A 2 -18.21 -11.02 23.37
C PHE A 2 -17.87 -11.02 21.88
N SER A 3 -18.14 -9.92 21.18
CA SER A 3 -17.71 -9.77 19.79
C SER A 3 -16.23 -9.45 19.79
N LEU A 4 -15.39 -10.46 19.57
CA LEU A 4 -13.97 -10.26 19.35
C LEU A 4 -13.79 -9.33 18.14
N SER A 5 -13.18 -8.17 18.35
CA SER A 5 -12.79 -7.22 17.31
C SER A 5 -11.28 -7.10 17.33
N ILE A 6 -10.61 -7.25 16.19
CA ILE A 6 -9.16 -7.07 16.12
C ILE A 6 -8.92 -5.55 16.00
N PRO A 7 -8.16 -4.94 16.93
CA PRO A 7 -7.95 -3.50 16.91
C PRO A 7 -7.36 -3.05 15.57
N ASP A 8 -7.68 -1.83 15.15
CA ASP A 8 -7.07 -1.24 13.94
C ASP A 8 -5.60 -0.89 14.16
N PHE A 9 -5.21 -0.62 15.41
CA PHE A 9 -3.84 -0.26 15.78
C PHE A 9 -3.44 -0.85 17.15
N PRO A 10 -2.14 -1.14 17.37
CA PRO A 10 -1.13 -1.23 16.33
C PRO A 10 -1.31 -2.50 15.49
N ASN A 11 -0.89 -2.44 14.22
CA ASN A 11 -0.95 -3.56 13.27
C ASN A 11 0.31 -3.64 12.41
N VAL A 12 0.38 -4.67 11.58
CA VAL A 12 1.54 -4.96 10.72
C VAL A 12 1.13 -4.89 9.25
N SER A 13 2.02 -4.37 8.41
CA SER A 13 1.88 -4.39 6.95
C SER A 13 3.23 -4.68 6.30
N LEU A 14 3.25 -5.44 5.21
CA LEU A 14 4.41 -5.56 4.34
C LEU A 14 4.44 -4.37 3.39
N VAL A 15 5.51 -3.59 3.44
CA VAL A 15 5.68 -2.36 2.65
C VAL A 15 6.99 -2.40 1.87
N ALA A 16 7.01 -1.69 0.75
CA ALA A 16 8.20 -1.45 -0.06
C ALA A 16 8.66 0.01 0.07
N PHE A 17 9.97 0.21 0.04
CA PHE A 17 10.61 1.53 0.00
C PHE A 17 10.33 2.42 1.23
N TYR A 18 10.10 1.83 2.40
CA TYR A 18 10.09 2.60 3.65
C TYR A 18 11.52 2.95 4.05
N GLY A 19 11.78 4.22 4.35
CA GLY A 19 13.14 4.76 4.50
C GLY A 19 13.75 5.13 3.15
N ASP A 20 14.91 4.55 2.83
CA ASP A 20 15.68 4.85 1.62
C ASP A 20 14.95 4.43 0.33
N LYS A 21 15.17 5.20 -0.75
CA LYS A 21 14.48 5.04 -2.03
C LYS A 21 15.42 5.21 -3.21
N PRO A 22 15.14 4.55 -4.35
CA PRO A 22 15.80 4.85 -5.60
C PRO A 22 15.67 6.34 -5.96
N PHE A 23 16.73 6.94 -6.49
CA PHE A 23 16.78 8.38 -6.81
C PHE A 23 15.58 8.87 -7.63
N ARG A 24 15.18 8.11 -8.68
CA ARG A 24 14.04 8.48 -9.54
C ARG A 24 12.71 8.50 -8.78
N LEU A 25 12.51 7.56 -7.86
CA LEU A 25 11.31 7.51 -7.02
C LEU A 25 11.29 8.70 -6.05
N ALA A 26 12.41 8.94 -5.37
CA ALA A 26 12.55 10.07 -4.45
C ALA A 26 12.31 11.42 -5.13
N ALA A 27 12.92 11.64 -6.30
CA ALA A 27 12.76 12.86 -7.09
C ALA A 27 11.31 13.06 -7.56
N SER A 28 10.62 11.98 -7.96
CA SER A 28 9.22 12.05 -8.40
C SER A 28 8.27 12.35 -7.24
N ILE A 29 8.46 11.72 -6.08
CA ILE A 29 7.70 12.02 -4.86
C ILE A 29 7.89 13.49 -4.46
N ALA A 30 9.14 13.95 -4.38
CA ALA A 30 9.45 15.33 -3.99
C ALA A 30 8.79 16.33 -4.94
N GLN A 31 8.86 16.10 -6.26
CA GLN A 31 8.23 17.00 -7.22
C GLN A 31 6.70 17.05 -7.07
N LEU A 32 6.03 15.90 -6.91
CA LEU A 32 4.57 15.87 -6.71
C LEU A 32 4.18 16.56 -5.41
N GLN A 33 4.95 16.35 -4.34
CA GLN A 33 4.74 17.04 -3.07
C GLN A 33 4.95 18.55 -3.20
N THR A 34 5.98 19.01 -3.91
CA THR A 34 6.18 20.45 -4.21
C THR A 34 4.99 21.02 -4.97
N TYR A 35 4.53 20.34 -6.03
CA TYR A 35 3.38 20.78 -6.81
C TYR A 35 2.11 20.90 -5.95
N LEU A 36 1.83 19.92 -5.10
CA LEU A 36 0.69 19.95 -4.18
C LEU A 36 0.83 21.08 -3.14
N SER A 37 2.01 21.25 -2.55
CA SER A 37 2.27 22.30 -1.56
C SER A 37 2.12 23.72 -2.13
N GLU A 38 2.49 23.91 -3.40
CA GLU A 38 2.43 25.20 -4.10
C GLU A 38 1.07 25.45 -4.79
N SER A 39 0.18 24.46 -4.79
CA SER A 39 -1.12 24.57 -5.45
C SER A 39 -2.02 25.65 -4.83
N THR A 40 -2.43 26.60 -5.66
CA THR A 40 -3.39 27.66 -5.26
C THR A 40 -4.77 27.10 -4.93
N ILE A 41 -5.13 25.93 -5.47
CA ILE A 41 -6.37 25.21 -5.14
C ILE A 41 -6.34 24.75 -3.67
N LEU A 42 -5.18 24.29 -3.20
CA LEU A 42 -5.02 23.73 -1.85
C LEU A 42 -4.81 24.81 -0.78
N ARG A 43 -4.33 26.01 -1.12
CA ARG A 43 -4.18 27.14 -0.17
C ARG A 43 -3.50 26.74 1.15
N HIS A 44 -2.38 26.01 1.06
CA HIS A 44 -1.62 25.51 2.22
C HIS A 44 -2.31 24.42 3.06
N LYS A 45 -3.40 23.81 2.58
CA LYS A 45 -4.05 22.67 3.25
C LYS A 45 -3.30 21.35 3.12
N PHE A 46 -2.28 21.29 2.25
CA PHE A 46 -1.51 20.07 2.02
C PHE A 46 -0.31 20.00 2.97
N THR A 47 -0.23 18.89 3.70
CA THR A 47 0.92 18.52 4.51
C THR A 47 1.56 17.29 3.88
N SER A 48 2.77 17.48 3.34
CA SER A 48 3.58 16.40 2.78
C SER A 48 4.03 15.43 3.87
N TYR A 49 3.98 14.13 3.59
CA TYR A 49 4.67 13.15 4.42
C TYR A 49 6.18 13.28 4.26
N GLN A 50 6.92 12.90 5.31
CA GLN A 50 8.37 12.86 5.21
C GLN A 50 8.77 11.90 4.09
N LEU A 51 9.83 12.21 3.33
CA LEU A 51 10.21 11.39 2.19
C LEU A 51 10.46 9.92 2.59
N GLY A 52 11.11 9.69 3.74
CA GLY A 52 11.33 8.34 4.29
C GLY A 52 10.04 7.58 4.62
N GLN A 53 8.98 8.29 5.01
CA GLN A 53 7.69 7.74 5.40
C GLN A 53 6.84 7.29 4.20
N VAL A 54 6.98 7.94 3.05
CA VAL A 54 6.23 7.53 1.83
C VAL A 54 6.67 6.11 1.46
N HIS A 55 5.72 5.19 1.26
CA HIS A 55 6.00 3.78 0.97
C HIS A 55 4.87 3.19 0.12
N GLY A 56 5.14 2.06 -0.52
CA GLY A 56 4.11 1.29 -1.21
C GLY A 56 3.64 0.10 -0.37
N THR A 57 2.33 -0.11 -0.24
CA THR A 57 1.80 -1.29 0.47
C THR A 57 1.82 -2.52 -0.45
N ILE A 58 2.54 -3.57 -0.05
CA ILE A 58 2.52 -4.86 -0.74
C ILE A 58 1.33 -5.68 -0.27
N VAL A 59 1.21 -5.90 1.03
CA VAL A 59 0.06 -6.62 1.60
C VAL A 59 -0.10 -6.21 3.07
N GLY A 60 -1.32 -5.85 3.45
CA GLY A 60 -1.70 -5.72 4.86
C GLY A 60 -1.54 -7.06 5.57
N CYS A 61 -0.85 -7.03 6.71
CA CYS A 61 -0.60 -8.20 7.54
C CYS A 61 -1.34 -8.07 8.88
N GLU A 62 -2.56 -7.52 8.88
CA GLU A 62 -3.26 -7.21 10.12
C GLU A 62 -3.70 -8.48 10.87
N GLY A 63 -3.52 -8.47 12.19
CA GLY A 63 -3.79 -9.63 13.02
C GLY A 63 -3.59 -9.39 14.50
N LEU A 64 -3.93 -10.41 15.30
CA LEU A 64 -3.88 -10.38 16.75
C LEU A 64 -3.11 -11.59 17.28
N LYS A 65 -2.09 -11.37 18.11
CA LYS A 65 -1.33 -12.47 18.73
C LYS A 65 -2.13 -13.10 19.85
N THR A 66 -2.28 -14.42 19.80
CA THR A 66 -2.88 -15.26 20.84
C THR A 66 -1.90 -16.38 21.23
N GLU A 67 -2.26 -17.21 22.20
CA GLU A 67 -1.47 -18.39 22.60
C GLU A 67 -1.23 -19.39 21.45
N ARG A 68 -2.10 -19.39 20.44
CA ARG A 68 -2.02 -20.30 19.28
C ARG A 68 -1.26 -19.71 18.08
N GLY A 69 -0.82 -18.46 18.18
CA GLY A 69 -0.16 -17.71 17.10
C GLY A 69 -0.93 -16.45 16.71
N VAL A 70 -0.63 -15.89 15.54
CA VAL A 70 -1.25 -14.65 15.07
C VAL A 70 -2.54 -14.94 14.31
N MET A 71 -3.68 -14.55 14.85
CA MET A 71 -4.97 -14.67 14.18
C MET A 71 -5.12 -13.59 13.09
N SER A 72 -5.45 -13.98 11.87
CA SER A 72 -5.63 -13.05 10.74
C SER A 72 -6.90 -12.22 10.88
N LYS A 73 -6.77 -10.89 10.81
CA LYS A 73 -7.88 -9.94 10.92
C LYS A 73 -8.93 -10.16 9.85
N TRP A 74 -8.53 -10.19 8.58
CA TRP A 74 -9.49 -10.19 7.48
C TRP A 74 -10.17 -11.54 7.27
N PHE A 75 -9.53 -12.65 7.62
CA PHE A 75 -10.25 -13.93 7.69
C PHE A 75 -11.35 -13.90 8.75
N TRP A 76 -11.08 -13.31 9.92
CA TRP A 76 -12.07 -13.18 10.98
C TRP A 76 -13.18 -12.18 10.60
N GLU A 77 -12.84 -10.96 10.24
CA GLU A 77 -13.82 -9.89 10.02
C GLU A 77 -14.55 -10.04 8.68
N GLY A 78 -13.82 -10.36 7.61
CA GLY A 78 -14.34 -10.45 6.25
C GLY A 78 -14.97 -11.80 5.90
N ARG A 79 -14.44 -12.90 6.44
CA ARG A 79 -14.92 -14.26 6.11
C ARG A 79 -15.47 -15.05 7.30
N LYS A 80 -15.51 -14.47 8.51
CA LYS A 80 -15.99 -15.11 9.75
C LYS A 80 -15.29 -16.45 10.04
N LYS A 81 -13.99 -16.54 9.73
CA LYS A 81 -13.16 -17.73 9.94
C LYS A 81 -11.96 -17.42 10.83
N ILE A 82 -11.76 -18.23 11.86
CA ILE A 82 -10.53 -18.22 12.65
C ILE A 82 -9.44 -18.91 11.83
N ARG A 83 -8.37 -18.17 11.54
CA ARG A 83 -7.19 -18.63 10.81
C ARG A 83 -5.95 -18.00 11.42
N TYR A 84 -4.93 -18.81 11.64
CA TYR A 84 -3.65 -18.36 12.18
C TYR A 84 -2.63 -18.27 11.05
N ILE A 85 -1.97 -17.12 10.95
CA ILE A 85 -1.01 -16.83 9.88
C ILE A 85 0.18 -17.77 10.01
N ASP A 86 0.53 -18.47 8.93
CA ASP A 86 1.78 -19.21 8.83
C ASP A 86 2.92 -18.23 8.49
N LEU A 87 3.47 -17.59 9.52
CA LEU A 87 4.52 -16.59 9.37
C LEU A 87 5.78 -17.16 8.73
N SER A 88 6.17 -18.39 9.09
CA SER A 88 7.37 -19.04 8.54
C SER A 88 7.18 -19.35 7.05
N GLY A 89 6.05 -19.96 6.67
CA GLY A 89 5.72 -20.23 5.28
C GLY A 89 5.63 -18.97 4.44
N PHE A 90 5.00 -17.91 4.97
CA PHE A 90 4.89 -16.64 4.28
C PHE A 90 6.25 -15.95 4.07
N LEU A 91 7.15 -15.98 5.07
CA LEU A 91 8.50 -15.43 4.94
C LEU A 91 9.31 -16.17 3.86
N ASN A 92 9.30 -17.51 3.88
CA ASN A 92 9.98 -18.30 2.85
C ASN A 92 9.42 -18.02 1.47
N TYR A 93 8.09 -17.97 1.35
CA TYR A 93 7.43 -17.61 0.10
C TYR A 93 7.90 -16.25 -0.43
N LEU A 94 7.98 -15.20 0.40
CA LEU A 94 8.44 -13.89 -0.06
C LEU A 94 9.90 -13.89 -0.54
N LEU A 95 10.76 -14.72 0.05
CA LEU A 95 12.17 -14.82 -0.33
C LEU A 95 12.37 -15.60 -1.63
N ASP A 96 11.52 -16.60 -1.87
CA ASP A 96 11.62 -17.53 -3.00
C ASP A 96 10.55 -17.28 -4.08
N SER A 97 9.78 -16.19 -3.99
CA SER A 97 8.64 -15.91 -4.87
C SER A 97 9.08 -15.57 -6.29
N ASP A 98 8.51 -16.26 -7.28
CA ASP A 98 8.66 -15.91 -8.69
C ASP A 98 8.02 -14.55 -9.06
N HIS A 99 7.18 -13.98 -8.17
CA HIS A 99 6.63 -12.63 -8.35
C HIS A 99 7.63 -11.53 -7.99
N LEU A 100 8.81 -11.88 -7.45
CA LEU A 100 9.88 -10.94 -7.14
C LEU A 100 11.17 -11.33 -7.91
N PRO A 101 11.93 -10.37 -8.46
CA PRO A 101 11.72 -8.92 -8.38
C PRO A 101 10.56 -8.43 -9.26
N MET A 102 9.82 -7.44 -8.75
CA MET A 102 8.64 -6.87 -9.42
C MET A 102 8.94 -5.45 -9.90
N ASN A 103 8.75 -5.17 -11.19
CA ASN A 103 8.88 -3.81 -11.72
C ASN A 103 7.54 -3.09 -11.63
N ILE A 104 7.48 -2.01 -10.86
CA ILE A 104 6.32 -1.13 -10.80
C ILE A 104 6.55 0.09 -11.70
N ARG A 105 5.63 0.32 -12.63
CA ARG A 105 5.61 1.52 -13.45
C ARG A 105 4.74 2.61 -12.83
N PHE A 106 5.24 3.83 -12.87
CA PHE A 106 4.50 5.04 -12.52
C PHE A 106 4.48 6.03 -13.69
N GLY A 107 3.30 6.59 -13.94
CA GLY A 107 3.12 7.60 -14.99
C GLY A 107 3.32 7.05 -16.41
N GLY A 108 3.34 7.95 -17.39
CA GLY A 108 3.50 7.64 -18.82
C GLY A 108 2.36 6.85 -19.46
N TYR A 109 1.22 6.69 -18.77
CA TYR A 109 0.05 6.02 -19.34
C TYR A 109 -0.67 6.94 -20.33
N ASP A 110 -0.73 6.56 -21.59
CA ASP A 110 -1.48 7.31 -22.61
C ASP A 110 -2.96 6.91 -22.57
N PRO A 111 -3.90 7.87 -22.47
CA PRO A 111 -5.33 7.57 -22.42
C PRO A 111 -5.91 6.95 -23.70
N SER A 112 -5.15 6.91 -24.80
CA SER A 112 -5.55 6.28 -26.07
C SER A 112 -5.07 4.84 -26.23
N ILE A 113 -4.20 4.35 -25.34
CA ILE A 113 -3.66 2.98 -25.39
C ILE A 113 -4.49 2.09 -24.48
N ASP A 114 -4.96 0.95 -24.98
CA ASP A 114 -5.55 -0.08 -24.13
C ASP A 114 -4.44 -0.93 -23.51
N TYR A 115 -4.23 -0.78 -22.20
CA TYR A 115 -3.26 -1.56 -21.43
C TYR A 115 -3.78 -2.96 -21.05
N ASN A 116 -4.96 -3.37 -21.54
CA ASN A 116 -5.68 -4.59 -21.18
C ASN A 116 -5.88 -4.74 -19.66
N TYR A 117 -5.95 -3.62 -18.94
CA TYR A 117 -6.09 -3.57 -17.50
C TYR A 117 -6.83 -2.30 -17.07
N LEU A 118 -7.80 -2.48 -16.16
CA LEU A 118 -8.50 -1.40 -15.48
C LEU A 118 -8.26 -1.52 -13.98
N SER A 119 -7.83 -0.42 -13.36
CA SER A 119 -7.76 -0.31 -11.91
C SER A 119 -9.11 0.22 -11.43
N ARG A 120 -9.90 -0.67 -10.81
CA ARG A 120 -11.26 -0.38 -10.34
C ARG A 120 -12.13 0.24 -11.43
N ASP A 121 -12.20 -0.47 -12.57
CA ASP A 121 -12.99 -0.09 -13.76
C ASP A 121 -12.58 1.24 -14.40
N ARG A 122 -11.38 1.74 -14.11
CA ARG A 122 -10.85 2.98 -14.66
C ARG A 122 -9.47 2.77 -15.28
N HIS A 123 -9.20 3.55 -16.31
CA HIS A 123 -7.96 3.49 -17.07
C HIS A 123 -6.73 3.90 -16.21
N PRO A 124 -5.54 3.29 -16.38
CA PRO A 124 -4.33 3.66 -15.63
C PRO A 124 -4.01 5.16 -15.61
N TYR A 125 -4.12 5.84 -16.76
CA TYR A 125 -4.00 7.31 -16.85
C TYR A 125 -4.89 8.07 -15.84
N GLN A 126 -6.12 7.60 -15.63
CA GLN A 126 -7.08 8.24 -14.72
C GLN A 126 -6.87 7.84 -13.26
N ARG A 127 -6.11 6.77 -13.02
CA ARG A 127 -5.92 6.14 -11.71
C ARG A 127 -4.53 6.40 -11.13
N SER A 128 -3.57 6.86 -11.94
CA SER A 128 -2.18 7.02 -11.54
C SER A 128 -1.97 8.03 -10.42
N PHE A 129 -2.91 8.95 -10.24
CA PHE A 129 -2.98 9.81 -9.07
C PHE A 129 -4.44 10.01 -8.63
N GLN A 130 -4.67 10.04 -7.33
CA GLN A 130 -5.99 10.31 -6.77
C GLN A 130 -5.96 11.09 -5.47
N LEU A 131 -7.03 11.84 -5.23
CA LEU A 131 -7.37 12.35 -3.91
C LEU A 131 -8.43 11.45 -3.27
N GLN A 132 -8.03 10.67 -2.27
CA GLN A 132 -8.91 9.68 -1.64
C GLN A 132 -9.42 10.18 -0.28
N PRO A 133 -10.72 10.08 0.02
CA PRO A 133 -11.24 10.39 1.34
C PRO A 133 -10.59 9.55 2.45
N SER A 134 -10.26 10.20 3.56
CA SER A 134 -9.69 9.57 4.76
C SER A 134 -10.31 10.17 6.01
N GLY A 135 -11.59 9.85 6.25
CA GLY A 135 -12.41 10.51 7.27
C GLY A 135 -13.26 11.64 6.67
N GLU A 136 -14.00 12.36 7.50
CA GLU A 136 -15.01 13.31 7.03
C GLU A 136 -14.44 14.60 6.42
N GLN A 137 -13.22 15.00 6.82
CA GLN A 137 -12.64 16.30 6.48
C GLN A 137 -11.19 16.20 6.04
N THR A 138 -10.81 15.06 5.45
CA THR A 138 -9.42 14.81 5.11
C THR A 138 -9.35 14.02 3.80
N LEU A 139 -8.46 14.44 2.91
CA LEU A 139 -8.12 13.71 1.69
C LEU A 139 -6.66 13.24 1.75
N LEU A 140 -6.37 12.09 1.18
CA LEU A 140 -5.02 11.58 0.97
C LEU A 140 -4.64 11.83 -0.48
N ALA A 141 -3.47 12.42 -0.70
CA ALA A 141 -2.85 12.46 -2.01
C ALA A 141 -2.16 11.12 -2.25
N VAL A 142 -2.61 10.36 -3.25
CA VAL A 142 -2.17 8.98 -3.50
C VAL A 142 -1.62 8.87 -4.91
N LEU A 143 -0.36 8.49 -5.03
CA LEU A 143 0.27 8.05 -6.27
C LEU A 143 0.03 6.54 -6.44
N ILE A 144 -0.33 6.10 -7.64
CA ILE A 144 -0.57 4.68 -7.93
C ILE A 144 0.27 4.27 -9.14
N GLY A 145 0.94 3.14 -8.99
CA GLY A 145 1.62 2.43 -10.06
C GLY A 145 1.15 0.98 -10.14
N TRP A 146 1.58 0.29 -11.18
CA TRP A 146 1.22 -1.11 -11.39
C TRP A 146 2.42 -1.96 -11.80
N PRO A 147 2.44 -3.25 -11.43
CA PRO A 147 3.38 -4.21 -11.97
C PRO A 147 3.35 -4.19 -13.50
N CYS A 148 4.51 -4.12 -14.14
CA CYS A 148 4.63 -4.08 -15.59
C CYS A 148 5.73 -5.02 -16.08
N TRP A 149 5.45 -5.68 -17.20
CA TRP A 149 6.41 -6.42 -17.99
C TRP A 149 6.40 -5.85 -19.41
N GLU A 150 7.53 -5.26 -19.80
CA GLU A 150 7.65 -4.45 -21.03
C GLU A 150 6.59 -3.33 -21.07
N ASP A 151 5.58 -3.47 -21.93
CA ASP A 151 4.49 -2.50 -22.12
C ASP A 151 3.14 -3.00 -21.57
N PHE A 152 3.10 -4.17 -20.94
CA PHE A 152 1.89 -4.76 -20.37
C PHE A 152 1.85 -4.61 -18.86
N ILE A 153 0.68 -4.28 -18.32
CA ILE A 153 0.43 -4.33 -16.88
C ILE A 153 0.20 -5.80 -16.50
N SER A 154 1.11 -6.37 -15.70
CA SER A 154 0.97 -7.72 -15.15
C SER A 154 0.10 -7.71 -13.90
N LEU A 155 -0.39 -8.88 -13.47
CA LEU A 155 -1.19 -9.05 -12.25
C LEU A 155 -0.35 -9.55 -11.06
N ASP A 156 0.98 -9.41 -11.11
CA ASP A 156 1.88 -10.06 -10.16
C ASP A 156 1.64 -9.61 -8.71
N LEU A 157 1.21 -8.36 -8.49
CA LEU A 157 0.87 -7.88 -7.15
C LEU A 157 -0.46 -8.44 -6.64
N ASP A 158 -1.47 -8.54 -7.50
CA ASP A 158 -2.73 -9.23 -7.18
C ASP A 158 -2.44 -10.71 -6.85
N TYR A 159 -1.66 -11.40 -7.68
CA TYR A 159 -1.28 -12.79 -7.48
C TYR A 159 -0.47 -12.99 -6.20
N LEU A 160 0.50 -12.14 -5.90
CA LEU A 160 1.24 -12.17 -4.65
C LEU A 160 0.30 -12.03 -3.44
N ARG A 161 -0.62 -11.05 -3.49
CA ARG A 161 -1.63 -10.81 -2.44
C ARG A 161 -2.63 -11.96 -2.30
N ARG A 162 -2.91 -12.71 -3.36
CA ARG A 162 -3.76 -13.92 -3.32
C ARG A 162 -3.02 -15.12 -2.78
N ASP A 163 -1.78 -15.32 -3.21
CA ASP A 163 -0.93 -16.43 -2.78
C ASP A 163 -0.63 -16.35 -1.28
N ALA A 164 -0.60 -15.14 -0.71
CA ALA A 164 -0.56 -14.91 0.75
C ALA A 164 -1.67 -15.69 1.51
N GLN A 165 -2.82 -15.94 0.89
CA GLN A 165 -3.93 -16.69 1.51
C GLN A 165 -3.57 -18.16 1.80
N LYS A 166 -2.62 -18.74 1.04
CA LYS A 166 -2.09 -20.10 1.31
C LYS A 166 -1.46 -20.18 2.70
N PHE A 167 -0.97 -19.05 3.21
CA PHE A 167 -0.37 -18.89 4.53
C PHE A 167 -1.34 -18.26 5.55
N ASN A 168 -2.66 -18.36 5.28
CA ASN A 168 -3.71 -17.79 6.13
C ASN A 168 -3.62 -16.26 6.29
N LEU A 169 -3.00 -15.56 5.34
CA LEU A 169 -2.95 -14.10 5.30
C LEU A 169 -3.90 -13.58 4.22
N LEU A 170 -5.01 -12.96 4.64
CA LEU A 170 -5.99 -12.39 3.71
C LEU A 170 -5.83 -10.88 3.62
N HIS A 171 -5.69 -10.34 2.41
CA HIS A 171 -5.73 -8.90 2.18
C HIS A 171 -7.17 -8.35 2.25
N LYS A 172 -7.36 -7.15 2.79
CA LYS A 172 -8.69 -6.53 2.95
C LYS A 172 -9.48 -6.33 1.65
N TYR A 173 -8.78 -6.23 0.52
CA TYR A 173 -9.40 -6.08 -0.80
C TYR A 173 -9.68 -7.42 -1.51
N HIS A 174 -9.40 -8.56 -0.87
CA HIS A 174 -9.67 -9.90 -1.38
C HIS A 174 -10.70 -10.67 -0.54
N ILE A 175 -11.60 -9.96 0.15
CA ILE A 175 -12.65 -10.60 0.96
C ILE A 175 -13.46 -11.57 0.08
N LEU A 176 -13.86 -11.12 -1.10
CA LEU A 176 -14.49 -11.93 -2.14
C LEU A 176 -13.45 -12.42 -3.15
N SER A 177 -13.73 -13.56 -3.80
CA SER A 177 -12.77 -14.24 -4.68
C SER A 177 -12.48 -13.50 -5.98
N GLU A 178 -13.45 -12.75 -6.47
CA GLU A 178 -13.45 -12.04 -7.74
C GLU A 178 -12.83 -10.63 -7.67
N GLN A 179 -12.60 -10.11 -6.46
CA GLN A 179 -12.01 -8.78 -6.29
C GLN A 179 -10.54 -8.82 -6.66
N VAL A 180 -10.14 -8.00 -7.63
CA VAL A 180 -8.74 -7.84 -8.07
C VAL A 180 -8.15 -6.60 -7.42
N ASP A 181 -6.97 -6.72 -6.85
CA ASP A 181 -6.23 -5.62 -6.24
C ASP A 181 -4.76 -5.64 -6.66
N ASN A 182 -4.50 -4.96 -7.78
CA ASN A 182 -3.16 -4.84 -8.36
C ASN A 182 -2.55 -3.44 -8.14
N ASP A 183 -3.21 -2.58 -7.35
CA ASP A 183 -2.75 -1.21 -7.11
C ASP A 183 -1.54 -1.21 -6.17
N PHE A 184 -0.40 -0.71 -6.66
CA PHE A 184 0.74 -0.33 -5.84
C PHE A 184 0.62 1.17 -5.51
N TYR A 185 -0.03 1.48 -4.40
CA TYR A 185 -0.32 2.85 -4.00
C TYR A 185 0.69 3.38 -2.97
N MET A 186 1.01 4.67 -3.08
CA MET A 186 1.90 5.42 -2.18
C MET A 186 1.22 6.71 -1.74
N ARG A 187 1.14 6.94 -0.42
CA ARG A 187 0.55 8.16 0.13
C ARG A 187 1.60 9.26 0.20
N LEU A 188 1.36 10.37 -0.51
CA LEU A 188 2.29 11.50 -0.59
C LEU A 188 2.10 12.49 0.55
N GLY A 189 0.91 12.54 1.14
CA GLY A 189 0.56 13.49 2.18
C GLY A 189 -0.93 13.56 2.41
N VAL A 190 -1.31 14.51 3.24
CA VAL A 190 -2.68 14.73 3.69
C VAL A 190 -3.15 16.13 3.32
N ILE A 191 -4.41 16.27 2.93
CA ILE A 191 -5.06 17.55 2.68
C ILE A 191 -6.14 17.73 3.73
N GLU A 192 -6.03 18.82 4.51
CA GLU A 192 -7.01 19.16 5.54
C GLU A 192 -8.21 19.92 5.00
N GLY A 193 -9.39 19.58 5.49
CA GLY A 193 -10.66 20.15 5.09
C GLY A 193 -11.23 19.51 3.81
N LYS A 194 -12.41 20.01 3.43
CA LYS A 194 -13.11 19.57 2.22
C LYS A 194 -12.65 20.38 1.01
N LEU A 195 -12.55 19.71 -0.13
CA LEU A 195 -12.44 20.30 -1.46
C LEU A 195 -13.73 20.06 -2.21
N SER A 196 -14.08 20.94 -3.15
CA SER A 196 -15.20 20.69 -4.04
C SER A 196 -14.85 19.55 -5.02
N PRO A 197 -15.84 18.81 -5.55
CA PRO A 197 -15.60 17.81 -6.58
C PRO A 197 -14.84 18.35 -7.80
N GLU A 198 -15.08 19.61 -8.18
CA GLU A 198 -14.40 20.27 -9.30
C GLU A 198 -12.92 20.55 -8.99
N ALA A 199 -12.62 20.97 -7.75
CA ALA A 199 -11.25 21.17 -7.29
C ALA A 199 -10.46 19.84 -7.26
N ILE A 200 -11.12 18.76 -6.83
CA ILE A 200 -10.54 17.41 -6.86
C ILE A 200 -10.27 16.99 -8.30
N ALA A 201 -11.26 17.08 -9.18
CA ALA A 201 -11.12 16.69 -10.58
C ALA A 201 -10.05 17.51 -11.32
N THR A 202 -9.94 18.80 -11.01
CA THR A 202 -8.89 19.68 -11.57
C THR A 202 -7.50 19.20 -11.15
N LEU A 203 -7.27 19.00 -9.85
CA LEU A 203 -5.97 18.53 -9.35
C LEU A 203 -5.59 17.15 -9.88
N GLU A 204 -6.54 16.21 -9.89
CA GLU A 204 -6.30 14.87 -10.43
C GLU A 204 -5.94 14.91 -11.92
N LYS A 205 -6.61 15.78 -12.69
CA LYS A 205 -6.33 15.98 -14.10
C LYS A 205 -4.95 16.61 -14.32
N GLU A 206 -4.63 17.70 -13.64
CA GLU A 206 -3.34 18.40 -13.79
C GLU A 206 -2.16 17.48 -13.45
N ILE A 207 -2.26 16.74 -12.34
CA ILE A 207 -1.22 15.78 -11.96
C ILE A 207 -1.19 14.58 -12.93
N GLY A 208 -2.35 14.09 -13.39
CA GLY A 208 -2.42 13.07 -14.43
C GLY A 208 -1.72 13.49 -15.72
N GLU A 209 -1.91 14.73 -16.16
CA GLU A 209 -1.22 15.31 -17.31
C GLU A 209 0.29 15.44 -17.08
N MET A 210 0.72 15.87 -15.88
CA MET A 210 2.14 15.88 -15.51
C MET A 210 2.77 14.49 -15.55
N LEU A 211 2.07 13.48 -15.00
CA LEU A 211 2.51 12.09 -14.96
C LEU A 211 2.55 11.48 -16.36
N ARG A 212 1.64 11.85 -17.26
CA ARG A 212 1.66 11.44 -18.67
C ARG A 212 2.78 12.10 -19.47
N ALA A 213 2.97 13.41 -19.28
CA ALA A 213 3.96 14.19 -20.04
C ALA A 213 5.40 13.79 -19.70
N LYS A 214 5.63 13.33 -18.48
CA LYS A 214 6.88 12.69 -18.10
C LYS A 214 6.93 11.29 -18.68
N SER A 215 8.08 10.90 -19.23
CA SER A 215 8.38 9.48 -19.46
C SER A 215 8.10 8.72 -18.17
N PHE A 216 7.45 7.57 -18.29
CA PHE A 216 7.23 6.68 -17.17
C PHE A 216 8.55 6.42 -16.44
N PHE A 217 8.45 6.12 -15.14
CA PHE A 217 9.59 5.61 -14.41
C PHE A 217 9.23 4.29 -13.74
N ASP A 218 10.12 3.33 -13.91
CA ASP A 218 9.99 2.02 -13.31
C ASP A 218 10.84 1.95 -12.04
N VAL A 219 10.30 1.30 -11.02
CA VAL A 219 11.02 0.95 -9.80
C VAL A 219 10.94 -0.55 -9.59
N THR A 220 12.10 -1.18 -9.39
CA THR A 220 12.16 -2.61 -9.10
C THR A 220 12.04 -2.84 -7.60
N ILE A 221 11.04 -3.61 -7.20
CA ILE A 221 10.87 -4.10 -5.85
C ILE A 221 11.61 -5.44 -5.75
N LYS A 222 12.61 -5.48 -4.89
CA LYS A 222 13.36 -6.68 -4.53
C LYS A 222 13.15 -7.00 -3.05
N PRO A 223 13.48 -8.22 -2.57
CA PRO A 223 13.40 -8.55 -1.15
C PRO A 223 14.10 -7.55 -0.24
N GLU A 224 15.20 -6.92 -0.67
CA GLU A 224 15.94 -5.91 0.10
C GLU A 224 15.18 -4.58 0.27
N ASN A 225 14.17 -4.33 -0.57
CA ASN A 225 13.33 -3.15 -0.50
C ASN A 225 12.10 -3.35 0.38
N LEU A 226 11.85 -4.58 0.84
CA LEU A 226 10.68 -4.98 1.59
C LEU A 226 10.94 -4.97 3.09
N ALA A 227 9.94 -4.51 3.85
CA ALA A 227 9.97 -4.58 5.29
C ALA A 227 8.57 -4.74 5.88
N PHE A 228 8.48 -5.41 7.03
CA PHE A 228 7.28 -5.41 7.85
C PHE A 228 7.28 -4.15 8.71
N ALA A 229 6.25 -3.32 8.53
CA ALA A 229 6.02 -2.12 9.31
C ALA A 229 4.96 -2.37 10.36
N ARG A 230 5.34 -2.27 11.64
CA ARG A 230 4.39 -2.17 12.75
C ARG A 230 4.00 -0.71 12.92
N TYR A 231 2.73 -0.40 12.73
CA TYR A 231 2.22 0.97 12.71
C TYR A 231 1.15 1.20 13.77
N GLN A 232 1.13 2.41 14.33
CA GLN A 232 0.12 2.89 15.28
C GLN A 232 -0.91 3.81 14.62
N GLU A 233 -0.64 4.20 13.38
CA GLU A 233 -1.46 5.09 12.57
C GLU A 233 -1.21 4.81 11.08
N LEU A 234 -2.17 5.12 10.22
CA LEU A 234 -2.12 4.75 8.79
C LEU A 234 -1.13 5.58 7.96
N SER A 235 -0.56 6.64 8.54
CA SER A 235 0.45 7.46 7.88
C SER A 235 1.85 6.83 7.99
N LEU A 236 2.08 5.93 8.96
CA LEU A 236 3.35 5.28 9.26
C LEU A 236 4.51 6.29 9.46
N PRO A 237 4.40 7.27 10.37
CA PRO A 237 5.47 8.25 10.55
C PRO A 237 6.69 7.58 11.16
N LEU A 238 7.87 8.15 10.90
CA LEU A 238 9.16 7.55 11.22
C LEU A 238 9.33 7.35 12.73
N GLU A 239 8.70 8.20 13.53
CA GLU A 239 8.86 8.28 14.98
C GLU A 239 8.10 7.17 15.72
N THR A 240 7.01 6.66 15.16
CA THR A 240 6.12 5.67 15.83
C THR A 240 6.06 4.32 15.12
N THR A 241 6.68 4.21 13.93
CA THR A 241 6.69 2.98 13.13
C THR A 241 7.92 2.15 13.45
N THR A 242 7.73 0.86 13.75
CA THR A 242 8.83 -0.10 13.86
C THR A 242 8.98 -0.87 12.57
N ILE A 243 10.20 -0.95 12.04
CA ILE A 243 10.51 -1.63 10.79
C ILE A 243 11.32 -2.89 11.04
N LEU A 244 10.89 -4.00 10.44
CA LEU A 244 11.64 -5.25 10.34
C LEU A 244 11.91 -5.54 8.86
N PRO A 245 13.13 -5.28 8.34
CA PRO A 245 13.49 -5.61 6.97
C PRO A 245 13.26 -7.09 6.67
N LEU A 246 12.72 -7.42 5.49
CA LEU A 246 12.39 -8.80 5.11
C LEU A 246 13.63 -9.70 5.21
N ILE A 247 14.77 -9.24 4.71
CA ILE A 247 16.05 -9.97 4.76
C ILE A 247 16.58 -10.24 6.18
N GLN A 248 16.02 -9.60 7.20
CA GLN A 248 16.38 -9.78 8.62
C GLN A 248 15.26 -10.45 9.44
N ALA A 249 14.12 -10.71 8.79
CA ALA A 249 12.92 -11.23 9.43
C ALA A 249 13.06 -12.72 9.75
N THR A 250 12.57 -13.09 10.92
CA THR A 250 12.30 -14.48 11.30
C THR A 250 10.86 -14.54 11.80
N SER A 251 10.25 -15.72 11.83
CA SER A 251 8.88 -15.86 12.32
C SER A 251 8.72 -15.32 13.74
N GLY A 252 9.69 -15.56 14.64
CA GLY A 252 9.68 -15.01 16.00
C GLY A 252 9.81 -13.48 16.05
N LYS A 253 10.68 -12.87 15.23
CA LYS A 253 10.79 -11.40 15.17
C LYS A 253 9.52 -10.75 14.60
N LEU A 254 8.94 -11.37 13.57
CA LEU A 254 7.72 -10.88 12.95
C LEU A 254 6.53 -11.04 13.90
N GLU A 255 6.41 -12.18 14.59
CA GLU A 255 5.37 -12.41 15.58
C GLU A 255 5.44 -11.37 16.72
N ALA A 256 6.64 -10.96 17.13
CA ALA A 256 6.84 -9.94 18.17
C ALA A 256 6.31 -8.55 17.79
N LEU A 257 6.01 -8.28 16.52
CA LEU A 257 5.40 -7.02 16.09
C LEU A 257 3.90 -6.93 16.44
N TYR A 258 3.23 -8.06 16.65
CA TYR A 258 1.78 -8.11 16.87
C TYR A 258 1.39 -7.86 18.33
N SER A 259 0.29 -7.14 18.51
CA SER A 259 -0.32 -6.93 19.83
C SER A 259 -0.79 -8.24 20.44
N ILE A 260 -0.54 -8.43 21.72
CA ILE A 260 -1.01 -9.59 22.49
C ILE A 260 -2.44 -9.34 22.95
N GLN A 261 -3.31 -10.33 22.76
CA GLN A 261 -4.61 -10.36 23.41
C GLN A 261 -4.41 -10.75 24.88
N LEU A 262 -4.71 -9.84 25.81
CA LEU A 262 -4.54 -10.06 27.26
C LEU A 262 -5.75 -10.76 27.92
N GLU A 263 -6.89 -10.88 27.23
CA GLU A 263 -8.09 -11.54 27.77
C GLU A 263 -8.45 -12.82 27.00
N PRO A 264 -8.84 -13.90 27.71
CA PRO A 264 -9.13 -15.20 27.11
C PRO A 264 -10.38 -15.19 26.20
N LEU A 265 -10.33 -16.02 25.15
CA LEU A 265 -11.41 -16.26 24.19
C LEU A 265 -12.54 -17.14 24.75
#